data_AF-A0A377DRJ8-F1
#
_entry.id   AF-A0A377DRJ8-F1
#
_cell.length_a   1.000
_cell.length_b   1.000
_cell.length_c   1.000
_cell.angle_alpha   90.00
_cell.angle_beta   90.00
_cell.angle_gamma   90.00
#
_symmetry.space_group_name_H-M   'P 1'
#
loop_
_entity.id
_entity.type
_entity.pdbx_description
1 polymer ?
#
loop_
_entity_poly.entity_id
_entity_poly.type
_entity_poly.pdbx_seq_one_letter_code
_entity_poly.pdbx_strand_id
1 'polypeptide(L)'
;MIEFSHVSKLFGAQKAVNDLNLNFQEGSFSVLIGTSGSGKSTTLKMINRLVEHDSGEIRFAGEEIRSLPVLELRRRMGYAIQSIGLFPPLERGAKHRYRAAITKNGRGHGLTIVSTN
;
A
#
# COMPACT_ATOMS: atom_id res chain seq x y z
N MET A 1 -3.21 -1.05 12.57
CA MET A 1 -3.93 0.17 12.13
C MET A 1 -3.01 1.05 11.27
N ILE A 2 -3.52 1.73 10.24
CA ILE A 2 -2.77 2.72 9.42
C ILE A 2 -3.53 4.03 9.36
N GLU A 3 -2.84 5.15 9.58
CA GLU A 3 -3.45 6.47 9.67
C GLU A 3 -2.72 7.47 8.80
N PHE A 4 -3.48 8.31 8.11
CA PHE A 4 -3.02 9.45 7.34
C PHE A 4 -3.58 10.71 7.98
N SER A 5 -2.72 11.68 8.26
CA SER A 5 -3.08 12.98 8.82
C SER A 5 -2.52 14.09 7.93
N HIS A 6 -3.41 14.79 7.22
CA HIS A 6 -3.10 15.92 6.34
C HIS A 6 -2.02 15.64 5.28
N VAL A 7 -2.04 14.43 4.72
CA VAL A 7 -0.96 13.94 3.86
C VAL A 7 -1.07 14.50 2.45
N SER A 8 0.01 15.07 1.93
CA SER A 8 0.09 15.53 0.54
C SER A 8 1.30 14.98 -0.20
N LYS A 9 1.13 14.80 -1.52
CA LYS A 9 2.18 14.43 -2.46
C LYS A 9 2.11 15.25 -3.73
N LEU A 10 3.24 15.84 -4.10
CA LEU A 10 3.48 16.58 -5.32
C LEU A 10 4.46 15.83 -6.22
N PHE A 11 4.19 15.85 -7.52
CA PHE A 11 5.14 15.49 -8.57
C PHE A 11 5.33 16.72 -9.46
N GLY A 12 6.45 17.42 -9.27
CA GLY A 12 6.65 18.73 -9.88
C GLY A 12 5.59 19.73 -9.38
N ALA A 13 4.87 20.35 -10.31
CA ALA A 13 3.79 21.29 -10.00
C ALA A 13 2.43 20.63 -9.71
N GLN A 14 2.29 19.32 -9.97
CA GLN A 14 1.01 18.63 -9.85
C GLN A 14 0.88 17.95 -8.47
N LYS A 15 -0.23 18.23 -7.76
CA LYS A 15 -0.59 17.51 -6.55
C LYS A 15 -1.25 16.17 -6.92
N ALA A 16 -0.57 15.06 -6.67
CA ALA A 16 -1.14 13.72 -6.84
C ALA A 16 -1.99 13.30 -5.64
N VAL A 17 -1.66 13.79 -4.44
CA VAL A 17 -2.47 13.65 -3.24
C VAL A 17 -2.47 15.01 -2.54
N ASN A 18 -3.63 15.51 -2.12
CA ASN A 18 -3.77 16.81 -1.48
C ASN A 18 -4.60 16.66 -0.21
N ASP A 19 -3.98 16.91 0.94
CA ASP A 19 -4.60 16.93 2.27
C ASP A 19 -5.45 15.67 2.60
N LEU A 20 -4.86 14.49 2.37
CA LEU A 20 -5.52 13.22 2.62
C LEU A 20 -5.55 12.89 4.11
N ASN A 21 -6.77 12.68 4.62
CA ASN A 21 -7.05 12.14 5.95
C ASN A 21 -7.80 10.81 5.79
N LEU A 22 -7.21 9.72 6.28
CA LEU A 22 -7.72 8.37 6.06
C LEU A 22 -7.25 7.43 7.17
N ASN A 23 -8.11 6.52 7.61
CA ASN A 23 -7.76 5.52 8.61
C ASN A 23 -8.17 4.12 8.12
N PHE A 24 -7.23 3.18 8.18
CA PHE A 24 -7.44 1.77 7.95
C PHE A 24 -7.32 1.00 9.27
N GLN A 25 -8.44 0.38 9.67
CA GLN A 25 -8.52 -0.42 10.87
C GLN A 25 -7.73 -1.73 10.72
N GLU A 26 -7.15 -2.21 11.81
CA GLU A 26 -6.49 -3.51 11.82
C GLU A 26 -7.50 -4.64 11.58
N GLY A 27 -7.08 -5.68 10.85
CA GLY A 27 -7.95 -6.81 10.49
C GLY A 27 -9.04 -6.47 9.47
N SER A 28 -9.11 -5.22 8.98
CA SER A 28 -10.08 -4.83 7.97
C SER A 28 -9.61 -5.17 6.56
N PHE A 29 -10.56 -5.53 5.70
CA PHE A 29 -10.37 -5.56 4.27
C PHE A 29 -10.87 -4.24 3.68
N SER A 30 -9.94 -3.38 3.24
CA SER A 30 -10.24 -2.05 2.74
C SER A 30 -9.88 -1.92 1.26
N VAL A 31 -10.75 -1.28 0.48
CA VAL A 31 -10.55 -1.06 -0.96
C VAL A 31 -10.53 0.45 -1.23
N LEU A 32 -9.53 0.91 -1.98
CA LEU A 32 -9.42 2.31 -2.41
C LEU A 32 -9.91 2.45 -3.85
N ILE A 33 -11.05 3.10 -4.04
CA ILE A 33 -11.72 3.29 -5.34
C ILE A 33 -11.68 4.78 -5.72
N GLY A 34 -11.56 5.06 -7.01
CA GLY A 34 -11.49 6.43 -7.55
C GLY A 34 -11.10 6.44 -9.02
N THR A 35 -11.22 7.59 -9.68
CA THR A 35 -10.86 7.77 -11.09
C THR A 35 -9.36 7.54 -11.36
N SER A 36 -8.99 7.29 -12.61
CA SER A 36 -7.56 7.26 -12.98
C SER A 36 -6.89 8.58 -12.61
N GLY A 37 -5.68 8.52 -12.05
CA GLY A 37 -4.95 9.71 -11.59
C GLY A 37 -5.40 10.30 -10.25
N SER A 38 -6.44 9.76 -9.58
CA SER A 38 -6.93 10.27 -8.29
C SER A 38 -6.00 10.04 -7.08
N GLY A 39 -4.75 9.64 -7.31
CA GLY A 39 -3.76 9.42 -6.25
C GLY A 39 -3.78 8.04 -5.60
N LYS A 40 -4.64 7.09 -6.00
CA LYS A 40 -4.75 5.75 -5.37
C LYS A 40 -3.42 5.05 -5.23
N SER A 41 -2.76 4.74 -6.34
CA SER A 41 -1.49 4.03 -6.34
C SER A 41 -0.39 4.84 -5.63
N THR A 42 -0.47 6.17 -5.65
CA THR A 42 0.43 7.06 -4.90
C THR A 42 0.24 6.87 -3.40
N THR A 43 -1.00 6.93 -2.91
CA THR A 43 -1.36 6.65 -1.51
C THR A 43 -0.82 5.31 -1.04
N LEU A 44 -1.03 4.25 -1.83
CA LEU A 44 -0.55 2.91 -1.48
C LEU A 44 0.98 2.79 -1.47
N LYS A 45 1.66 3.48 -2.39
CA LYS A 45 3.13 3.56 -2.42
C LYS A 45 3.69 4.34 -1.23
N MET A 46 2.98 5.35 -0.74
CA MET A 46 3.41 6.15 0.42
C MET A 46 3.42 5.35 1.73
N ILE A 47 2.41 4.50 1.96
CA ILE A 47 2.35 3.63 3.15
C ILE A 47 3.60 2.76 3.26
N ASN A 48 4.04 2.19 2.13
CA ASN A 48 5.20 1.30 2.08
C ASN A 48 6.54 2.04 1.84
N ARG A 49 6.52 3.39 1.89
CA ARG A 49 7.66 4.25 1.59
C ARG A 49 8.39 3.87 0.30
N LEU A 50 7.62 3.51 -0.73
CA LEU A 50 8.12 3.42 -2.10
C LEU A 50 8.18 4.80 -2.75
N VAL A 51 7.33 5.71 -2.27
CA VAL A 51 7.33 7.14 -2.57
C VAL A 51 7.20 7.87 -1.24
N GLU A 52 8.06 8.84 -0.97
CA GLU A 52 7.92 9.69 0.22
C GLU A 52 6.83 10.73 0.00
N HIS A 53 5.98 10.95 1.01
CA HIS A 53 5.03 12.06 1.05
C HIS A 53 5.79 13.38 1.28
N ASP A 54 5.20 14.52 0.92
CA ASP A 54 5.86 15.83 1.05
C ASP A 54 5.42 16.58 2.31
N SER A 55 4.19 16.36 2.77
CA SER A 55 3.66 16.95 4.01
C SER A 55 2.67 16.01 4.71
N GLY A 56 2.37 16.33 5.97
CA GLY A 56 1.51 15.53 6.84
C GLY A 56 2.26 14.39 7.52
N GLU A 57 1.51 13.45 8.07
CA GLU A 57 2.03 12.31 8.81
C GLU A 57 1.32 11.02 8.41
N ILE A 58 2.09 9.93 8.29
CA ILE A 58 1.54 8.58 8.12
C ILE A 58 2.02 7.72 9.29
N ARG A 59 1.08 7.07 9.98
CA ARG A 59 1.38 6.13 11.07
C ARG A 59 0.99 4.71 10.70
N PHE A 60 1.81 3.76 11.14
CA PHE A 60 1.55 2.33 11.07
C PHE A 60 1.69 1.72 12.46
N ALA A 61 0.61 1.09 12.92
CA ALA A 61 0.53 0.49 14.26
C ALA A 61 0.88 1.48 15.40
N GLY A 62 0.48 2.74 15.24
CA GLY A 62 0.75 3.81 16.21
C GLY A 62 2.13 4.47 16.09
N GLU A 63 3.01 3.94 15.23
CA GLU A 63 4.37 4.48 15.00
C GLU A 63 4.43 5.25 13.69
N GLU A 64 5.14 6.37 13.64
CA GLU A 64 5.31 7.14 12.41
C GLU A 64 6.23 6.38 11.43
N ILE A 65 5.86 6.29 10.14
CA ILE A 65 6.54 5.41 9.19
C ILE A 65 7.97 5.83 8.81
N ARG A 66 8.30 7.12 8.89
CA ARG A 66 9.66 7.65 8.66
C ARG A 66 10.60 7.34 9.83
N SER A 67 10.06 7.21 11.05
CA SER A 67 10.83 6.77 12.23
C SER A 67 11.26 5.30 12.15
N LEU A 68 10.55 4.48 11.38
CA LEU A 68 10.83 3.07 11.20
C LEU A 68 11.92 2.81 10.12
N PRO A 69 12.83 1.85 10.33
CA PRO A 69 13.67 1.35 9.25
C PRO A 69 12.83 0.78 8.10
N VAL A 70 13.12 1.21 6.86
CA VAL A 70 12.33 0.86 5.67
C VAL A 70 12.19 -0.66 5.47
N LEU A 71 13.24 -1.43 5.80
CA LEU A 71 13.21 -2.89 5.68
C LEU A 71 12.22 -3.52 6.67
N GLU A 72 12.19 -3.04 7.91
CA GLU A 72 11.29 -3.53 8.95
C GLU A 72 9.84 -3.17 8.63
N LEU A 73 9.58 -1.95 8.15
CA LEU A 73 8.27 -1.54 7.66
C LEU A 73 7.76 -2.46 6.55
N ARG A 74 8.60 -2.72 5.54
CA ARG A 74 8.28 -3.59 4.39
C ARG A 74 8.06 -5.05 4.78
N ARG A 75 8.74 -5.55 5.80
CA ARG A 75 8.52 -6.92 6.32
C ARG A 75 7.19 -7.08 7.05
N ARG A 76 6.68 -6.01 7.65
CA ARG A 76 5.38 -5.97 8.34
C ARG A 76 4.19 -5.78 7.38
N MET A 77 4.43 -5.57 6.08
CA MET A 77 3.37 -5.29 5.08
C MET A 77 3.48 -6.17 3.83
N GLY A 78 2.35 -6.76 3.41
CA GLY A 78 2.27 -7.45 2.12
C GLY A 78 1.93 -6.47 0.99
N TYR A 79 2.81 -6.36 -0.02
CA TYR A 79 2.58 -5.49 -1.18
C TYR A 79 2.46 -6.30 -2.48
N ALA A 80 1.29 -6.25 -3.12
CA ALA A 80 1.05 -6.92 -4.40
C ALA A 80 0.98 -5.87 -5.53
N ILE A 81 1.86 -6.01 -6.52
CA ILE A 81 1.97 -5.08 -7.65
C ILE A 81 1.09 -5.56 -8.82
N GLN A 82 0.46 -4.63 -9.53
CA GLN A 82 -0.39 -4.87 -10.69
C GLN A 82 0.34 -5.44 -11.94
N SER A 83 1.67 -5.46 -11.98
CA SER A 83 2.42 -5.73 -13.23
C SER A 83 2.32 -7.18 -13.68
N ILE A 84 1.94 -7.36 -14.95
CA ILE A 84 1.96 -8.61 -15.71
C ILE A 84 3.41 -8.91 -16.09
N GLY A 85 4.19 -9.36 -15.11
CA GLY A 85 5.60 -9.69 -15.33
C GLY A 85 6.24 -10.33 -14.11
N LEU A 86 5.42 -10.88 -13.21
CA LEU A 86 5.88 -11.26 -11.89
C LEU A 86 6.86 -12.45 -11.92
N PHE A 87 6.93 -13.23 -13.00
CA PHE A 87 7.83 -14.40 -13.09
C PHE A 87 8.17 -14.78 -14.56
N PRO A 88 9.33 -15.44 -14.80
CA PRO A 88 9.56 -16.29 -15.98
C PRO A 88 8.43 -17.33 -16.14
N PRO A 89 8.34 -18.10 -17.25
CA PRO A 89 7.30 -19.10 -17.44
C PRO A 89 7.31 -20.14 -16.31
N LEU A 90 6.54 -19.92 -15.25
CA LEU A 90 6.36 -20.85 -14.16
C LEU A 90 5.27 -21.87 -14.52
N GLU A 91 5.48 -23.11 -14.11
CA GLU A 91 4.53 -24.19 -14.25
C GLU A 91 3.18 -23.86 -13.58
N ARG A 92 2.09 -24.37 -14.16
CA ARG A 92 0.70 -24.07 -13.77
C ARG A 92 0.42 -24.21 -12.27
N GLY A 93 1.13 -25.09 -11.55
CA GLY A 93 0.97 -25.30 -10.11
C GLY A 93 1.44 -24.12 -9.23
N ALA A 94 2.45 -23.37 -9.65
CA ALA A 94 2.98 -22.24 -8.89
C ALA A 94 2.00 -21.05 -8.88
N LYS A 95 1.31 -20.82 -10.00
CA LYS A 95 0.30 -19.75 -10.12
C LYS A 95 -0.89 -19.92 -9.16
N HIS A 96 -1.32 -21.17 -8.92
CA HIS A 96 -2.44 -21.47 -8.03
C HIS A 96 -2.09 -21.25 -6.54
N ARG A 97 -0.84 -21.58 -6.16
CA ARG A 97 -0.33 -21.35 -4.80
C ARG A 97 -0.14 -19.86 -4.47
N TYR A 98 0.18 -19.02 -5.47
CA TYR A 98 0.33 -17.57 -5.27
C TYR A 98 -0.99 -16.79 -5.24
N ARG A 99 -1.99 -17.12 -6.08
CA ARG A 99 -3.35 -16.56 -5.91
C ARG A 99 -3.88 -16.86 -4.51
N ALA A 100 -3.62 -18.07 -4.02
CA ALA A 100 -3.93 -18.43 -2.64
C ALA A 100 -3.12 -17.63 -1.62
N ALA A 101 -1.91 -17.12 -1.89
CA ALA A 101 -1.14 -16.31 -0.92
C ALA A 101 -1.71 -14.90 -0.73
N ILE A 102 -2.19 -14.28 -1.82
CA ILE A 102 -2.85 -12.97 -1.79
C ILE A 102 -4.20 -13.08 -1.05
N THR A 103 -4.84 -14.26 -1.09
CA THR A 103 -6.11 -14.53 -0.40
C THR A 103 -5.94 -15.16 1.00
N LYS A 104 -4.88 -15.94 1.26
CA LYS A 104 -4.63 -16.63 2.55
C LYS A 104 -4.09 -15.72 3.64
N ASN A 105 -3.60 -14.52 3.31
CA ASN A 105 -3.31 -13.50 4.32
C ASN A 105 -4.57 -12.88 4.95
N GLY A 106 -5.78 -13.31 4.55
CA GLY A 106 -7.03 -13.01 5.28
C GLY A 106 -7.13 -13.59 6.70
N ARG A 107 -6.07 -14.24 7.23
CA ARG A 107 -5.97 -14.70 8.63
C ARG A 107 -4.71 -14.23 9.35
N GLY A 108 -3.94 -13.32 8.77
CA GLY A 108 -2.72 -12.77 9.40
C GLY A 108 -2.83 -11.26 9.50
N HIS A 109 -2.21 -10.68 10.53
CA HIS A 109 -2.17 -9.25 10.88
C HIS A 109 -1.56 -8.30 9.81
N GLY A 110 -1.56 -8.66 8.53
CA GLY A 110 -1.00 -7.89 7.43
C GLY A 110 -2.07 -7.22 6.56
N LEU A 111 -1.97 -5.91 6.37
CA LEU A 111 -2.78 -5.20 5.39
C LEU A 111 -2.40 -5.67 3.99
N THR A 112 -3.34 -6.27 3.26
CA THR A 112 -3.18 -6.60 1.84
C THR A 112 -3.80 -5.51 1.01
N ILE A 113 -2.96 -4.72 0.36
CA ILE A 113 -3.40 -3.61 -0.46
C ILE A 113 -3.41 -4.04 -1.93
N VAL A 114 -4.59 -4.01 -2.55
CA VAL A 114 -4.76 -4.25 -3.98
C VAL A 114 -5.16 -2.93 -4.64
N SER A 115 -4.28 -2.36 -5.45
CA SER A 115 -4.67 -1.31 -6.39
C SER A 115 -5.35 -2.01 -7.57
N THR A 116 -6.52 -1.57 -8.00
CA THR A 116 -7.10 -1.90 -9.32
C THR A 116 -7.18 -0.63 -10.15
N ASN A 117 -7.12 -0.76 -11.48
CA ASN A 117 -7.46 0.34 -12.40
C ASN A 117 -8.96 0.32 -12.65
#